data_AF-A0A937XPH6-F1
#
_entry.id   AF-A0A937XPH6-F1
#
_cell.length_a   1.000
_cell.length_b   1.000
_cell.length_c   1.000
_cell.angle_alpha   90.00
_cell.angle_beta   90.00
_cell.angle_gamma   90.00
#
_symmetry.space_group_name_H-M   'P 1'
#
loop_
_entity.id
_entity.type
_entity.pdbx_description
1 polymer ?
#
loop_
_entity_poly.entity_id
_entity_poly.type
_entity_poly.pdbx_seq_one_letter_code
_entity_poly.pdbx_strand_id
1 'polypeptide(L)'
;MNPLPAAFARCLAALVLLLALAPFALPARADIEVITLRYRSAEQITPILQPLVEPGGAITGMQNQLVIRSSAGSIADLRRVLATLDSAPR
;
A
#
# COMPACT_ATOMS: atom_id res chain seq x y z
N MET A 1 -54.97 11.44 -5.08
CA MET A 1 -53.96 10.40 -5.37
C MET A 1 -53.32 10.73 -6.70
N ASN A 2 -52.19 11.44 -6.70
CA ASN A 2 -51.42 11.71 -7.92
C ASN A 2 -50.47 10.53 -8.15
N PRO A 3 -50.44 9.90 -9.33
CA PRO A 3 -49.41 8.92 -9.61
C PRO A 3 -48.07 9.66 -9.62
N LEU A 4 -47.14 9.24 -8.77
CA LEU A 4 -45.76 9.73 -8.80
C LEU A 4 -45.28 9.64 -10.27
N PRO A 5 -44.76 10.74 -10.85
CA PRO A 5 -44.46 10.78 -12.26
C PRO A 5 -43.43 9.69 -12.56
N ALA A 6 -43.67 8.86 -13.58
CA ALA A 6 -42.77 7.76 -13.97
C ALA A 6 -41.31 8.22 -14.19
N ALA A 7 -41.12 9.53 -14.42
CA ALA A 7 -39.81 10.19 -14.44
C ALA A 7 -39.05 10.08 -13.09
N PHE A 8 -39.75 10.19 -11.96
CA PHE A 8 -39.16 10.08 -10.63
C PHE A 8 -38.67 8.65 -10.35
N ALA A 9 -39.46 7.65 -10.74
CA ALA A 9 -39.07 6.24 -10.64
C ALA A 9 -37.87 5.90 -11.55
N ARG A 10 -37.81 6.48 -12.76
CA ARG A 10 -36.68 6.35 -13.67
C ARG A 10 -35.40 7.02 -13.14
N CYS A 11 -35.51 8.22 -12.58
CA CYS A 11 -34.38 8.89 -11.91
C CYS A 11 -33.88 8.10 -10.71
N LEU A 12 -34.78 7.57 -9.88
CA LEU A 12 -34.43 6.74 -8.74
C LEU A 12 -33.69 5.47 -9.19
N ALA A 13 -34.19 4.79 -10.23
CA ALA A 13 -33.55 3.60 -10.79
C ALA A 13 -32.17 3.90 -11.38
N ALA A 14 -32.02 5.03 -12.10
CA ALA A 14 -30.73 5.45 -12.65
C ALA A 14 -29.72 5.78 -11.54
N LEU A 15 -30.15 6.42 -10.45
CA LEU A 15 -29.31 6.73 -9.31
C LEU A 15 -28.84 5.46 -8.60
N VAL A 16 -29.73 4.49 -8.42
CA VAL A 16 -29.39 3.18 -7.81
C VAL A 16 -28.42 2.41 -8.70
N LEU A 17 -28.62 2.41 -10.02
CA LEU A 17 -27.70 1.75 -10.96
C LEU A 17 -26.31 2.40 -10.97
N LEU A 18 -26.26 3.74 -10.88
CA LEU A 18 -25.00 4.48 -10.78
C LEU A 18 -24.27 4.17 -9.46
N LEU A 19 -24.99 4.08 -8.35
CA LEU A 19 -24.41 3.69 -7.06
C LEU A 19 -23.89 2.25 -7.06
N ALA A 20 -24.59 1.33 -7.75
CA ALA A 20 -24.19 -0.09 -7.84
C ALA A 20 -22.92 -0.31 -8.68
N LEU A 21 -22.62 0.61 -9.62
CA LEU A 21 -21.41 0.58 -10.44
C LEU A 21 -20.22 1.29 -9.79
N ALA A 22 -20.40 1.88 -8.60
CA ALA A 22 -19.31 2.55 -7.90
C ALA A 22 -18.23 1.52 -7.51
N PRO A 23 -16.97 1.71 -7.93
CA PRO A 23 -15.89 0.84 -7.47
C PRO A 23 -15.71 1.04 -5.97
N PHE A 24 -16.03 0.01 -5.19
CA PHE A 24 -15.64 -0.04 -3.79
C PHE A 24 -14.11 -0.15 -3.75
N ALA A 25 -13.42 0.98 -3.58
CA ALA A 25 -12.01 1.00 -3.26
C ALA A 25 -11.83 0.42 -1.85
N LEU A 26 -11.57 -0.88 -1.75
CA LEU A 26 -11.14 -1.48 -0.50
C LEU A 26 -9.78 -0.88 -0.15
N PRO A 27 -9.61 -0.27 1.05
CA PRO A 27 -8.31 0.21 1.46
C PRO A 27 -7.35 -0.98 1.52
N ALA A 28 -6.28 -0.92 0.73
CA ALA A 28 -5.20 -1.90 0.82
C ALA A 28 -4.68 -1.88 2.27
N ARG A 29 -4.73 -3.03 2.95
CA ARG A 29 -4.27 -3.15 4.32
C ARG A 29 -2.75 -3.02 4.34
N ALA A 30 -2.27 -1.82 4.65
CA ALA A 30 -0.86 -1.55 4.83
C ALA A 30 -0.45 -1.96 6.25
N ASP A 31 0.52 -2.87 6.33
CA ASP A 31 1.22 -3.22 7.56
C ASP A 31 2.47 -2.33 7.70
N ILE A 32 2.98 -2.19 8.93
CA ILE A 32 4.16 -1.38 9.21
C ILE A 32 5.15 -2.22 10.00
N GLU A 33 6.32 -2.46 9.43
CA GLU A 33 7.42 -3.18 10.07
C GLU A 33 8.64 -2.27 10.22
N VAL A 34 9.32 -2.37 11.37
CA VAL A 34 10.58 -1.68 11.65
C VAL A 34 11.69 -2.71 11.72
N ILE A 35 12.67 -2.58 10.82
CA ILE A 35 13.81 -3.50 10.72
C ILE A 35 15.08 -2.78 11.14
N THR A 36 15.78 -3.31 12.15
CA THR A 36 17.09 -2.79 12.56
C THR A 36 18.21 -3.42 11.72
N LEU A 37 18.97 -2.56 11.05
CA LEU A 37 20.13 -2.88 10.23
C LEU A 37 21.38 -3.07 11.09
N ARG A 38 22.29 -3.94 10.64
CA ARG A 38 23.50 -4.30 11.39
C ARG A 38 24.79 -3.78 10.77
N TYR A 39 24.91 -3.77 9.45
CA TYR A 39 26.17 -3.50 8.75
C TYR A 39 26.11 -2.25 7.87
N ARG A 40 24.91 -1.86 7.44
CA ARG A 40 24.68 -0.73 6.52
C ARG A 40 23.76 0.31 7.16
N SER A 41 23.92 1.57 6.78
CA SER A 41 23.00 2.63 7.21
C SER A 41 21.70 2.58 6.40
N ALA A 42 20.59 3.00 7.00
CA ALA A 42 19.30 2.95 6.35
C ALA A 42 19.26 3.89 5.13
N GLU A 43 19.97 5.01 5.19
CA GLU A 43 20.07 6.00 4.12
C GLU A 43 20.77 5.45 2.88
N GLN A 44 21.70 4.50 3.04
CA GLN A 44 22.37 3.84 1.91
C GLN A 44 21.48 2.79 1.25
N ILE A 45 20.66 2.08 2.02
CA ILE A 45 19.80 0.99 1.53
C ILE A 45 18.47 1.50 0.98
N THR A 46 17.91 2.56 1.58
CA THR A 46 16.60 3.12 1.20
C THR A 46 16.44 3.34 -0.31
N PRO A 47 17.36 4.04 -1.02
CA PRO A 47 17.20 4.27 -2.46
C PRO A 47 17.30 3.00 -3.31
N ILE A 48 17.93 1.93 -2.80
CA ILE A 48 18.05 0.63 -3.47
C ILE A 48 16.74 -0.15 -3.35
N LEU A 49 16.09 -0.09 -2.19
CA LEU A 49 14.83 -0.79 -1.93
C LEU A 49 13.59 0.01 -2.39
N GLN A 50 13.68 1.33 -2.46
CA GLN A 50 12.59 2.21 -2.93
C GLN A 50 11.94 1.79 -4.26
N PRO A 51 12.68 1.41 -5.32
CA PRO A 51 12.07 0.94 -6.56
C PRO A 51 11.40 -0.44 -6.47
N LEU A 52 11.65 -1.21 -5.40
CA LEU A 52 11.05 -2.52 -5.16
C LEU A 52 9.75 -2.42 -4.34
N VAL A 53 9.41 -1.23 -3.84
CA VAL A 53 8.20 -1.00 -3.07
C VAL A 53 6.99 -0.97 -4.01
N GLU A 54 5.91 -1.65 -3.61
CA GLU A 54 4.68 -1.71 -4.40
C GLU A 54 3.96 -0.34 -4.45
N PRO A 55 3.08 -0.10 -5.44
CA PRO A 55 2.28 1.12 -5.49
C PRO A 55 1.43 1.31 -4.23
N GLY A 56 1.64 2.40 -3.50
CA GLY A 56 0.98 2.70 -2.23
C GLY A 56 1.75 2.25 -0.98
N GLY A 57 2.86 1.53 -1.16
CA GLY A 57 3.83 1.29 -0.10
C GLY A 57 4.77 2.48 0.12
N ALA A 58 5.42 2.52 1.28
CA ALA A 58 6.43 3.51 1.62
C ALA A 58 7.59 2.85 2.37
N ILE A 59 8.80 3.36 2.14
CA ILE A 59 10.01 2.95 2.84
C ILE A 59 10.74 4.20 3.36
N THR A 60 11.22 4.16 4.59
CA THR A 60 11.91 5.28 5.21
C THR A 60 13.07 4.77 6.06
N GLY A 61 14.26 5.31 5.80
CA GLY A 61 15.43 5.07 6.63
C GLY A 61 15.55 6.08 7.76
N MET A 62 15.85 5.60 8.97
CA MET A 62 16.12 6.38 10.16
C MET A 62 17.32 5.80 10.91
N GLN A 63 18.52 6.37 10.73
CA GLN A 63 19.77 5.89 11.36
C GLN A 63 20.11 4.45 10.92
N ASN A 64 19.96 3.49 11.83
CA ASN A 64 20.11 2.06 11.57
C ASN A 64 18.76 1.34 11.51
N GLN A 65 17.65 2.05 11.39
CA GLN A 65 16.32 1.47 11.31
C GLN A 65 15.71 1.75 9.95
N LEU A 66 15.05 0.74 9.39
CA LEU A 66 14.32 0.82 8.15
C LEU A 66 12.85 0.59 8.48
N VAL A 67 12.03 1.60 8.22
CA VAL A 67 10.58 1.54 8.39
C VAL A 67 9.97 1.21 7.04
N ILE A 68 9.24 0.10 6.96
CA ILE A 68 8.57 -0.35 5.74
C ILE A 68 7.07 -0.35 6.02
N ARG A 69 6.32 0.33 5.17
CA ARG A 69 4.86 0.33 5.17
C ARG A 69 4.38 -0.27 3.86
N SER A 70 3.83 -1.48 3.88
CA SER A 70 3.33 -2.16 2.68
C SER A 70 2.42 -3.33 3.04
N SER A 71 1.92 -4.06 2.05
CA SER A 71 1.30 -5.36 2.24
C SER A 71 2.28 -6.35 2.89
N ALA A 72 1.76 -7.29 3.68
CA ALA A 72 2.59 -8.30 4.35
C ALA A 72 3.43 -9.14 3.38
N GLY A 73 2.93 -9.38 2.16
CA GLY A 73 3.66 -10.06 1.09
C GLY A 73 4.88 -9.26 0.62
N SER A 74 4.68 -7.97 0.29
CA SER A 74 5.76 -7.08 -0.13
C SER A 74 6.81 -6.90 0.96
N ILE A 75 6.41 -6.77 2.23
CA ILE A 75 7.35 -6.68 3.35
C ILE A 75 8.21 -7.95 3.45
N ALA A 76 7.62 -9.14 3.30
CA ALA A 76 8.37 -10.40 3.32
C ALA A 76 9.39 -10.48 2.17
N ASP A 77 9.04 -10.00 0.98
CA ASP A 77 9.94 -9.96 -0.17
C ASP A 77 11.08 -8.94 0.03
N LEU A 78 10.75 -7.72 0.47
CA LEU A 78 11.72 -6.68 0.81
C LEU A 78 12.68 -7.16 1.90
N ARG A 79 12.19 -7.89 2.91
CA ARG A 79 13.02 -8.48 3.96
C ARG A 79 14.02 -9.51 3.41
N ARG A 80 13.64 -10.32 2.42
CA ARG A 80 14.56 -11.29 1.78
C ARG A 80 15.67 -10.57 1.02
N VAL A 81 15.32 -9.53 0.26
CA VAL A 81 16.31 -8.69 -0.44
C VAL A 81 17.18 -7.96 0.57
N LEU A 82 16.60 -7.41 1.63
CA LEU A 82 17.35 -6.73 2.67
C LEU A 82 18.36 -7.66 3.35
N ALA A 83 18.01 -8.93 3.59
CA ALA A 83 18.92 -9.90 4.18
C ALA A 83 20.16 -10.18 3.32
N THR A 84 20.09 -10.00 2.00
CA THR A 84 21.27 -10.10 1.12
C THR A 84 22.09 -8.82 1.13
N LEU A 85 21.44 -7.65 1.23
CA LEU A 85 22.08 -6.34 1.25
C LEU A 85 22.75 -6.00 2.60
N ASP A 86 22.11 -6.30 3.72
CA ASP A 86 22.62 -6.12 5.10
C ASP A 86 23.48 -7.32 5.53
N SER A 87 24.35 -7.78 4.63
CA SER A 87 25.36 -8.80 4.93
C SER A 87 26.68 -8.14 5.33
N ALA A 88 27.45 -8.81 6.21
CA ALA A 88 28.79 -8.36 6.58
C ALA A 88 29.67 -8.17 5.32
N PRO A 89 30.45 -7.08 5.22
CA PRO A 89 31.42 -6.93 4.13
C PRO A 89 32.42 -8.10 4.20
N ARG A 90 32.67 -8.78 3.07
CA ARG A 90 33.82 -9.69 2.95
C ARG A 90 35.10 -8.90 2.75
#